data_AF-A0A967GYX5-F1
#
_entry.id   AF-A0A967GYX5-F1
#
_cell.length_a   1.000
_cell.length_b   1.000
_cell.length_c   1.000
_cell.angle_alpha   90.00
_cell.angle_beta   90.00
_cell.angle_gamma   90.00
#
_symmetry.space_group_name_H-M   'P 1'
#
loop_
_entity.id
_entity.type
_entity.pdbx_description
1 polymer ?
#
loop_
_entity_poly.entity_id
_entity_poly.type
_entity_poly.pdbx_seq_one_letter_code
_entity_poly.pdbx_strand_id
1 'polypeptide(L)'
;MAARAGIQAPYASFPAWIWDFDNDGILDVFIASFRGSTDSYMMYHLGQKYELPSGHYRGNGDGTFTNLAKEQGLDMPVLTMGANFGDINND
;
A
#
# COMPACT_ATOMS: atom_id res chain seq x y z
N MET A 1 14.88 9.91 -6.73
CA MET A 1 14.19 10.41 -5.51
C MET A 1 13.39 9.29 -4.85
N ALA A 2 12.49 8.58 -5.55
CA ALA A 2 11.70 7.45 -4.99
C ALA A 2 12.53 6.33 -4.32
N ALA A 3 13.65 5.92 -4.93
CA ALA A 3 14.51 4.87 -4.35
C ALA A 3 15.18 5.26 -3.01
N ARG A 4 15.42 6.57 -2.77
CA ARG A 4 15.95 7.07 -1.48
C ARG A 4 14.87 7.11 -0.39
N ALA A 5 13.59 7.10 -0.77
CA ALA A 5 12.46 7.08 0.15
C ALA A 5 12.01 5.65 0.51
N GLY A 6 12.53 4.62 -0.16
CA GLY A 6 12.11 3.23 0.08
C GLY A 6 10.81 2.81 -0.62
N ILE A 7 10.19 3.70 -1.42
CA ILE A 7 8.99 3.40 -2.19
C ILE A 7 9.41 2.94 -3.60
N GLN A 8 9.49 1.63 -3.79
CA GLN A 8 9.88 1.02 -5.07
C GLN A 8 8.75 0.19 -5.70
N ALA A 9 7.63 -0.07 -5.04
CA ALA A 9 6.55 -0.90 -5.57
C ALA A 9 5.18 -0.38 -5.13
N PRO A 10 4.06 -0.75 -5.79
CA PRO A 10 3.96 -1.58 -7.00
C PRO A 10 4.24 -0.84 -8.32
N TYR A 11 4.63 -1.59 -9.35
CA TYR A 11 4.72 -1.13 -10.75
C TYR A 11 3.50 -1.66 -11.53
N ALA A 12 2.74 -0.77 -12.18
CA ALA A 12 1.34 -0.96 -12.62
C ALA A 12 0.31 -0.70 -11.49
N SER A 13 0.41 0.48 -10.90
CA SER A 13 -0.56 1.03 -9.95
C SER A 13 -1.64 1.84 -10.65
N PHE A 14 -2.79 2.02 -10.01
CA PHE A 14 -3.84 2.93 -10.49
C PHE A 14 -4.16 4.04 -9.49
N PRO A 15 -4.84 3.79 -8.34
CA PRO A 15 -5.01 4.85 -7.34
C PRO A 15 -3.75 5.01 -6.49
N ALA A 16 -3.40 6.27 -6.24
CA ALA A 16 -2.39 6.68 -5.27
C ALA A 16 -2.95 7.82 -4.43
N TRP A 17 -2.62 7.81 -3.15
CA TRP A 17 -3.14 8.75 -2.17
C TRP A 17 -2.03 9.16 -1.22
N ILE A 18 -2.11 10.41 -0.76
CA ILE A 18 -1.21 10.98 0.24
C ILE A 18 -2.09 11.61 1.31
N TRP A 19 -2.01 11.10 2.53
CA TRP A 19 -2.71 11.62 3.70
C TRP A 19 -1.98 11.18 4.98
N ASP A 20 -2.30 11.79 6.11
CA ASP A 20 -1.81 11.39 7.43
C ASP A 20 -2.81 10.38 8.01
N PHE A 21 -2.49 9.07 7.94
CA PHE A 21 -3.48 8.02 8.25
C PHE A 21 -3.59 7.70 9.74
N ASP A 22 -2.53 7.95 10.51
CA ASP A 22 -2.48 7.71 11.94
C ASP A 22 -2.47 8.98 12.79
N ASN A 23 -2.66 10.15 12.15
CA ASN A 23 -2.74 11.47 12.77
C ASN A 23 -1.46 11.85 13.55
N ASP A 24 -0.29 11.42 13.09
CA ASP A 24 0.99 11.71 13.73
C ASP A 24 1.62 13.04 13.26
N GLY A 25 0.97 13.72 12.29
CA GLY A 25 1.42 14.97 11.69
C GLY A 25 2.40 14.79 10.54
N ILE A 26 2.65 13.56 10.09
CA ILE A 26 3.54 13.21 8.98
C ILE A 26 2.67 12.64 7.84
N LEU A 27 3.02 12.98 6.60
CA LEU A 27 2.28 12.47 5.44
C LEU A 27 2.71 11.05 5.08
N ASP A 28 1.72 10.19 4.87
CA ASP A 28 1.85 8.81 4.44
C ASP A 28 1.47 8.65 2.97
N VAL A 29 1.75 7.46 2.43
CA VAL A 29 1.52 7.16 1.03
C VAL A 29 0.84 5.81 0.88
N PHE A 30 -0.29 5.77 0.16
CA PHE A 30 -0.90 4.53 -0.29
C PHE A 30 -0.80 4.44 -1.82
N ILE A 31 -0.43 3.26 -2.32
CA ILE A 31 -0.34 2.96 -3.75
C ILE A 31 -0.93 1.58 -3.99
N ALA A 32 -2.06 1.52 -4.69
CA ALA A 32 -2.67 0.24 -5.01
C ALA A 32 -2.14 -0.35 -6.31
N SER A 33 -1.87 -1.66 -6.28
CA SER A 33 -1.53 -2.44 -7.46
C SER A 33 -2.78 -2.74 -8.28
N PHE A 34 -2.68 -2.64 -9.60
CA PHE A 34 -3.66 -3.17 -10.55
C PHE A 34 -3.15 -4.49 -11.15
N ARG A 35 -2.54 -5.34 -10.32
CA ARG A 35 -2.07 -6.66 -10.73
C ARG A 35 -2.64 -7.74 -9.83
N GLY A 36 -3.22 -8.75 -10.46
CA GLY A 36 -3.80 -9.91 -9.80
C GLY A 36 -4.24 -10.92 -10.85
N SER A 37 -4.17 -12.19 -10.47
CA SER A 37 -4.72 -13.35 -11.18
C SER A 37 -5.21 -14.37 -10.14
N THR A 38 -5.92 -15.39 -10.59
CA THR A 38 -6.29 -16.52 -9.73
C THR A 38 -5.05 -17.14 -9.07
N ASP A 39 -3.96 -17.29 -9.81
CA ASP A 39 -2.71 -17.87 -9.29
C ASP A 39 -2.11 -16.99 -8.20
N SER A 40 -2.02 -15.67 -8.39
CA SER A 40 -1.48 -14.79 -7.36
C SER A 40 -2.36 -14.79 -6.11
N TYR A 41 -3.68 -14.82 -6.28
CA TYR A 41 -4.62 -14.91 -5.16
C TYR A 41 -4.46 -16.21 -4.38
N MET A 42 -4.29 -17.34 -5.07
CA MET A 42 -3.99 -18.62 -4.42
C MET A 42 -2.64 -18.58 -3.70
N MET A 43 -1.60 -18.03 -4.33
CA MET A 43 -0.29 -17.88 -3.71
C MET A 43 -0.33 -17.05 -2.42
N TYR A 44 -1.10 -15.97 -2.41
CA TYR A 44 -1.34 -15.17 -1.19
C TYR A 44 -1.91 -16.02 -0.05
N HIS A 45 -2.97 -16.79 -0.30
CA HIS A 45 -3.63 -17.61 0.70
C HIS A 45 -2.80 -18.83 1.14
N LEU A 46 -1.87 -19.28 0.29
CA LEU A 46 -0.89 -20.31 0.63
C LEU A 46 0.36 -19.75 1.33
N GLY A 47 0.41 -18.45 1.62
CA GLY A 47 1.57 -17.79 2.23
C GLY A 47 2.80 -17.74 1.33
N GLN A 48 2.63 -17.93 0.02
CA GLN A 48 3.71 -17.87 -0.95
C GLN A 48 4.01 -16.41 -1.33
N LYS A 49 5.28 -16.15 -1.68
CA LYS A 49 5.72 -14.81 -2.03
C LYS A 49 5.06 -14.34 -3.34
N TYR A 50 4.47 -13.15 -3.31
CA TYR A 50 3.99 -12.41 -4.47
C TYR A 50 4.73 -11.08 -4.57
N GLU A 51 5.20 -10.71 -5.76
CA GLU A 51 6.22 -9.65 -5.89
C GLU A 51 5.66 -8.24 -6.07
N LEU A 52 4.35 -8.06 -6.28
CA LEU A 52 3.78 -6.75 -6.62
C LEU A 52 2.46 -6.41 -5.88
N PRO A 53 2.39 -6.63 -4.55
CA PRO A 53 1.22 -6.22 -3.78
C PRO A 53 1.09 -4.68 -3.72
N SER A 54 -0.11 -4.20 -3.39
CA SER A 54 -0.29 -2.79 -3.02
C SER A 54 0.59 -2.44 -1.82
N GLY A 55 0.90 -1.15 -1.68
CA GLY A 55 1.72 -0.61 -0.60
C GLY A 55 0.96 0.43 0.19
N HIS A 56 1.13 0.39 1.51
CA HIS A 56 0.71 1.45 2.42
C HIS A 56 1.92 1.81 3.28
N TYR A 57 2.40 3.04 3.14
CA TYR A 57 3.73 3.47 3.56
C TYR A 57 3.59 4.58 4.58
N ARG A 58 3.88 4.28 5.85
CA ARG A 58 3.94 5.30 6.90
C ARG A 58 5.20 6.13 6.76
N GLY A 59 5.08 7.46 6.77
CA GLY A 59 6.21 8.37 6.83
C GLY A 59 6.94 8.26 8.17
N ASN A 60 8.27 8.27 8.17
CA ASN A 60 9.06 8.23 9.41
C ASN A 60 9.57 9.63 9.84
N GLY A 61 9.18 10.69 9.13
CA GLY A 61 9.57 12.09 9.42
C GLY A 61 10.97 12.50 8.94
N ASP A 62 11.79 11.54 8.50
CA ASP A 62 13.15 11.75 7.99
C ASP A 62 13.26 11.58 6.46
N GLY A 63 12.12 11.50 5.77
CA GLY A 63 12.02 11.24 4.34
C GLY A 63 12.10 9.76 3.96
N THR A 64 12.15 8.85 4.94
CA THR A 64 11.97 7.40 4.74
C THR A 64 10.55 6.95 5.07
N PHE A 65 10.22 5.74 4.63
CA PHE A 65 8.88 5.17 4.81
C PHE A 65 8.93 3.72 5.29
N THR A 66 7.93 3.32 6.07
CA THR A 66 7.71 1.95 6.56
C THR A 66 6.49 1.34 5.87
N ASN A 67 6.65 0.20 5.19
CA ASN A 67 5.51 -0.46 4.52
C ASN A 67 4.69 -1.30 5.51
N LEU A 68 3.45 -0.89 5.74
CA LEU A 68 2.47 -1.52 6.63
C LEU A 68 1.41 -2.35 5.88
N ALA A 69 1.48 -2.43 4.54
CA ALA A 69 0.43 -3.05 3.73
C ALA A 69 0.06 -4.46 4.20
N LYS A 70 1.05 -5.28 4.52
CA LYS A 70 0.82 -6.66 4.97
C LYS A 70 0.16 -6.73 6.34
N GLU A 71 0.60 -5.90 7.27
CA GLU A 71 0.05 -5.86 8.64
C GLU A 71 -1.43 -5.46 8.62
N GLN A 72 -1.80 -4.59 7.69
CA GLN A 72 -3.17 -4.08 7.54
C GLN A 72 -4.02 -4.86 6.52
N GLY A 73 -3.49 -5.95 5.95
CA GLY A 73 -4.21 -6.77 4.95
C GLY A 73 -4.43 -6.07 3.60
N LEU A 74 -3.68 -5.01 3.33
CA LEU A 74 -3.70 -4.26 2.07
C LEU A 74 -2.75 -4.85 1.01
N ASP A 75 -2.04 -5.93 1.30
CA ASP A 75 -1.07 -6.56 0.39
C ASP A 75 -1.68 -7.67 -0.51
N MET A 76 -3.00 -7.82 -0.52
CA MET A 76 -3.66 -8.82 -1.35
C MET A 76 -3.51 -8.51 -2.86
N PRO A 77 -3.24 -9.50 -3.73
CA PRO A 77 -3.05 -9.30 -5.16
C PRO A 77 -4.39 -9.15 -5.89
N VAL A 78 -4.99 -7.98 -5.77
CA VAL A 78 -6.28 -7.62 -6.39
C VAL A 78 -6.10 -6.56 -7.46
N LEU A 79 -7.01 -6.52 -8.43
CA LEU A 79 -7.02 -5.58 -9.56
C LEU A 79 -7.62 -4.22 -9.14
N THR A 80 -6.96 -3.51 -8.23
CA THR A 80 -7.50 -2.29 -7.63
C THR A 80 -7.59 -1.14 -8.64
N MET A 81 -8.80 -0.64 -8.90
CA MET A 81 -9.04 0.50 -9.81
C MET A 81 -9.40 1.80 -9.09
N GLY A 82 -9.75 1.73 -7.80
CA GLY A 82 -10.13 2.88 -7.01
C GLY A 82 -9.85 2.63 -5.53
N ALA A 83 -9.63 3.72 -4.81
CA ALA A 83 -9.51 3.74 -3.36
C ALA A 83 -10.10 5.06 -2.87
N ASN A 84 -10.59 5.09 -1.64
CA ASN A 84 -11.07 6.29 -0.96
C ASN A 84 -10.64 6.19 0.51
N PHE A 85 -10.42 7.33 1.16
CA PHE A 85 -10.23 7.41 2.60
C PHE A 85 -11.30 8.34 3.19
N GLY A 86 -11.64 8.11 4.45
CA GLY A 86 -12.53 8.97 5.20
C GLY A 86 -12.62 8.50 6.64
N ASP A 87 -12.72 9.46 7.56
CA ASP A 87 -13.13 9.20 8.92
C ASP A 87 -14.66 9.03 8.92
N ILE A 88 -15.10 7.79 9.10
CA ILE A 88 -16.52 7.40 8.99
C ILE A 88 -17.19 7.42 10.36
N ASN A 89 -16.42 7.24 11.43
CA ASN A 89 -16.90 7.09 12.79
C ASN A 89 -16.64 8.30 13.69
N ASN A 90 -15.86 9.28 13.23
CA ASN A 90 -15.53 10.53 13.92
C ASN A 90 -14.99 10.27 15.33
N ASP A 91 -14.00 9.38 15.43
CA ASP A 91 -13.27 9.12 16.68
C ASP A 91 -12.12 10.10 16.94
#